data_AF-R6XVI4-F1
#
_entry.id   AF-R6XVI4-F1
#
_cell.length_a   1.000
_cell.length_b   1.000
_cell.length_c   1.000
_cell.angle_alpha   90.00
_cell.angle_beta   90.00
_cell.angle_gamma   90.00
#
_symmetry.space_group_name_H-M   'P 1'
#
loop_
_entity.id
_entity.type
_entity.pdbx_description
1 polymer ?
#
loop_
_entity_poly.entity_id
_entity_poly.type
_entity_poly.pdbx_seq_one_letter_code
_entity_poly.pdbx_strand_id
1 'polypeptide(L)'
;MRFNPIEFFYELLNGNPYLIGVLIFTVCISLIPNSLCETILELPQKIKKMFAKKPVDAPIQQANQNYDFVPSDDNYFTFKGRIGRKVFIKRTAIAYLGIILVAVFFSWLAGSTSELEKVSLYSALMLVFMFPFTLFLYANTNRRFHDIDKSSRWTLAMFLASNTVALFYFLLLLYLFCKKSNPGANEYGPNPLQQ
;
A
#
# COMPACT_ATOMS: atom_id res chain seq x y z
N MET A 1 19.52 25.62 19.05
CA MET A 1 18.14 26.14 19.11
C MET A 1 17.32 25.20 19.98
N ARG A 2 16.31 25.69 20.73
CA ARG A 2 15.41 24.80 21.49
C ARG A 2 14.44 24.15 20.51
N PHE A 3 14.38 22.82 20.48
CA PHE A 3 13.41 22.07 19.69
C PHE A 3 11.99 22.50 20.06
N ASN A 4 11.26 23.08 19.12
CA ASN A 4 9.85 23.41 19.26
C ASN A 4 9.03 22.34 18.55
N PRO A 5 8.39 21.41 19.28
CA PRO A 5 7.65 20.31 18.67
C PRO A 5 6.50 20.81 17.79
N ILE A 6 5.85 21.93 18.14
CA ILE A 6 4.69 22.43 17.40
C ILE A 6 5.11 22.96 16.02
N GLU A 7 6.18 23.75 15.98
CA GLU A 7 6.76 24.31 14.76
C GLU A 7 7.38 23.21 13.89
N PHE A 8 8.03 22.23 14.52
CA PHE A 8 8.49 21.01 13.87
C PHE A 8 7.37 20.21 13.21
N PHE A 9 6.26 19.97 13.92
CA PHE A 9 5.12 19.28 13.32
C PHE A 9 4.50 20.13 12.21
N TYR A 10 4.47 21.46 12.35
CA TYR A 10 3.99 22.37 11.31
C TYR A 10 4.86 22.34 10.05
N GLU A 11 6.18 22.34 10.18
CA GLU A 11 7.13 22.21 9.06
C GLU A 11 7.15 20.79 8.47
N LEU A 12 6.98 19.75 9.28
CA LEU A 12 6.83 18.38 8.78
C LEU A 12 5.52 18.19 8.01
N LEU A 13 4.41 18.77 8.52
CA LEU A 13 3.10 18.78 7.88
C LEU A 13 3.11 19.59 6.57
N ASN A 14 3.84 20.70 6.52
CA ASN A 14 3.95 21.54 5.33
C ASN A 14 5.04 21.10 4.34
N GLY A 15 6.11 20.44 4.83
CA GLY A 15 7.27 20.04 4.04
C GLY A 15 7.08 18.73 3.28
N ASN A 16 6.19 17.83 3.76
CA ASN A 16 5.79 16.64 3.01
C ASN A 16 4.36 16.17 3.40
N PRO A 17 3.31 16.91 2.99
CA PRO A 17 1.91 16.59 3.34
C PRO A 17 1.46 15.22 2.83
N TYR A 18 2.20 14.63 1.87
CA TYR A 18 1.88 13.34 1.28
C TYR A 18 2.01 12.18 2.26
N LEU A 19 3.07 12.10 3.06
CA LEU A 19 3.29 10.94 3.94
C LEU A 19 2.23 10.85 5.05
N ILE A 20 1.95 11.99 5.70
CA ILE A 20 0.92 12.07 6.74
C ILE A 20 -0.47 11.91 6.13
N GLY A 21 -0.70 12.51 4.96
CA GLY A 21 -1.93 12.31 4.19
C GLY A 21 -2.19 10.84 3.88
N VAL A 22 -1.17 10.07 3.47
CA VAL A 22 -1.33 8.62 3.22
C VAL A 22 -1.61 7.85 4.51
N LEU A 23 -0.97 8.16 5.63
CA LEU A 23 -1.26 7.47 6.90
C LEU A 23 -2.69 7.73 7.36
N ILE A 24 -3.11 9.00 7.40
CA ILE A 24 -4.48 9.39 7.77
C ILE A 24 -5.48 8.72 6.83
N PHE A 25 -5.24 8.79 5.53
CA PHE A 25 -6.07 8.14 4.51
C PHE A 25 -6.19 6.63 4.74
N THR A 26 -5.09 5.95 5.03
CA THR A 26 -5.06 4.51 5.31
C THR A 26 -5.85 4.16 6.57
N VAL A 27 -5.70 4.96 7.63
CA VAL A 27 -6.46 4.80 8.88
C VAL A 27 -7.94 5.04 8.63
N CYS A 28 -8.32 6.13 7.96
CA CYS A 28 -9.71 6.43 7.63
C CYS A 28 -10.35 5.30 6.80
N ILE A 29 -9.65 4.76 5.80
CA ILE A 29 -10.16 3.65 4.98
C ILE A 29 -10.29 2.35 5.78
N SER A 30 -9.40 2.11 6.75
CA SER A 30 -9.54 0.95 7.64
C SER A 30 -10.83 0.98 8.46
N LEU A 31 -11.42 2.17 8.66
CA LEU A 31 -12.70 2.37 9.35
C LEU A 31 -13.91 2.29 8.41
N ILE A 32 -13.70 2.31 7.09
CA ILE A 32 -14.79 2.25 6.12
C ILE A 32 -15.41 0.84 6.12
N PRO A 33 -16.75 0.72 6.27
CA PRO A 33 -17.43 -0.56 6.15
C PRO A 33 -17.19 -1.21 4.78
N ASN A 34 -16.95 -2.52 4.78
CA ASN A 34 -16.71 -3.29 3.56
C ASN A 34 -17.81 -3.08 2.49
N SER A 35 -19.06 -2.93 2.92
CA SER A 35 -20.22 -2.69 2.05
C SER A 35 -20.12 -1.36 1.29
N LEU A 36 -19.58 -0.33 1.91
CA LEU A 36 -19.38 0.98 1.29
C LEU A 36 -18.27 0.90 0.23
N CYS A 37 -17.16 0.24 0.54
CA CYS A 37 -16.08 -0.01 -0.43
C CYS A 37 -16.56 -0.77 -1.66
N GLU A 38 -17.37 -1.82 -1.47
CA GLU A 38 -17.94 -2.62 -2.55
C GLU A 38 -18.90 -1.76 -3.40
N THR A 39 -19.76 -0.97 -2.75
CA THR A 39 -20.69 -0.08 -3.45
C THR A 39 -19.97 0.94 -4.32
N ILE A 40 -18.90 1.58 -3.82
CA ILE A 40 -18.12 2.58 -4.55
C ILE A 40 -17.44 1.96 -5.78
N LEU A 41 -16.83 0.78 -5.64
CA LEU A 41 -16.11 0.13 -6.75
C LEU A 41 -17.04 -0.54 -7.77
N GLU A 42 -18.20 -1.01 -7.34
CA GLU A 42 -19.17 -1.65 -8.23
C GLU A 42 -20.08 -0.66 -8.94
N LEU A 43 -20.23 0.57 -8.44
CA LEU A 43 -21.06 1.61 -9.06
C LEU A 43 -20.84 1.75 -10.58
N PRO A 44 -19.60 1.90 -11.11
CA PRO A 44 -19.39 1.98 -12.55
C PRO A 44 -19.75 0.69 -13.29
N GLN A 45 -19.57 -0.49 -12.66
CA GLN A 45 -19.96 -1.77 -13.27
C GLN A 45 -21.46 -2.00 -13.23
N LYS A 46 -22.15 -1.57 -12.16
CA LYS A 46 -23.61 -1.59 -12.05
C LYS A 46 -24.23 -0.68 -13.10
N ILE A 47 -23.71 0.53 -13.26
CA ILE A 47 -24.10 1.45 -14.34
C ILE A 47 -23.89 0.78 -15.69
N LYS A 48 -22.70 0.23 -15.95
CA LYS A 48 -22.43 -0.48 -17.20
C LYS A 48 -23.34 -1.69 -17.43
N LYS A 49 -23.67 -2.48 -16.39
CA LYS A 49 -24.58 -3.63 -16.46
C LYS A 49 -26.03 -3.22 -16.66
N MET A 50 -26.47 -2.10 -16.09
CA MET A 50 -27.80 -1.52 -16.36
C MET A 50 -27.97 -1.17 -17.84
N PHE A 51 -26.86 -0.90 -18.54
CA PHE A 51 -26.85 -0.61 -19.97
C PHE A 51 -26.30 -1.75 -20.85
N ALA A 52 -25.89 -2.89 -20.29
CA ALA A 52 -25.31 -4.00 -21.04
C ALA A 52 -26.31 -5.16 -21.17
N LYS A 53 -26.41 -5.72 -22.38
CA LYS A 53 -27.17 -6.95 -22.65
C LYS A 53 -26.54 -8.13 -21.89
N LYS A 54 -27.38 -9.00 -21.33
CA LYS A 54 -26.99 -10.10 -20.44
C LYS A 54 -25.99 -11.05 -21.15
N PRO A 55 -24.78 -11.27 -20.60
CA PRO A 55 -23.83 -12.23 -21.19
C PRO A 55 -24.22 -13.67 -20.85
N VAL A 56 -23.85 -14.58 -21.75
CA VAL A 56 -23.97 -16.04 -21.63
C VAL A 56 -22.88 -16.55 -20.69
N ASP A 57 -23.26 -17.42 -19.73
CA ASP A 57 -22.39 -17.88 -18.65
C ASP A 57 -21.22 -18.73 -19.19
N ALA A 58 -20.00 -18.33 -18.85
CA ALA A 58 -18.78 -19.08 -19.16
C ALA A 58 -18.50 -20.11 -18.05
N PRO A 59 -18.10 -21.34 -18.39
CA PRO A 59 -17.86 -22.39 -17.42
C PRO A 59 -16.64 -22.11 -16.54
N ILE A 60 -16.78 -22.45 -15.26
CA ILE A 60 -15.73 -22.32 -14.23
C ILE A 60 -14.67 -23.39 -14.49
N GLN A 61 -13.48 -22.98 -14.95
CA GLN A 61 -12.32 -23.84 -14.98
C GLN A 61 -11.69 -23.90 -13.59
N GLN A 62 -11.85 -25.03 -12.90
CA GLN A 62 -11.06 -25.36 -11.73
C GLN A 62 -9.66 -25.75 -12.19
N ALA A 63 -8.70 -24.84 -12.07
CA ALA A 63 -7.30 -25.11 -12.36
C ALA A 63 -6.72 -25.99 -11.25
N ASN A 64 -6.51 -27.27 -11.57
CA ASN A 64 -5.72 -28.20 -10.78
C ASN A 64 -4.23 -27.82 -10.97
N GLN A 65 -3.66 -27.04 -10.06
CA GLN A 65 -2.24 -26.72 -10.08
C GLN A 65 -1.64 -26.89 -8.69
N ASN A 66 -0.56 -27.68 -8.62
CA ASN A 66 0.33 -27.76 -7.47
C ASN A 66 1.02 -26.40 -7.34
N TYR A 67 0.46 -25.53 -6.50
CA TYR A 67 1.11 -24.28 -6.13
C TYR A 67 2.20 -24.58 -5.11
N ASP A 68 3.42 -24.11 -5.35
CA ASP A 68 4.46 -23.95 -4.32
C ASP A 68 4.04 -22.81 -3.37
N PHE A 69 2.91 -23.02 -2.71
CA PHE A 69 2.26 -22.07 -1.85
C PHE A 69 3.06 -21.93 -0.55
N VAL A 70 3.62 -20.75 -0.33
CA VAL A 70 4.15 -20.34 0.97
C VAL A 70 3.04 -19.59 1.69
N PRO A 71 2.57 -20.06 2.86
CA PRO A 71 1.65 -19.30 3.70
C PRO A 71 2.13 -17.86 3.87
N SER A 72 1.24 -16.89 3.68
CA SER A 72 1.55 -15.46 3.59
C SER A 72 2.12 -14.85 4.89
N ASP A 73 2.15 -15.67 5.94
CA ASP A 73 2.10 -15.25 7.33
C ASP A 73 3.48 -15.29 7.98
N ASP A 74 4.39 -16.15 7.50
CA ASP A 74 5.69 -16.34 8.14
C ASP A 74 6.80 -15.47 7.52
N ASN A 75 6.63 -15.00 6.27
CA ASN A 75 7.59 -14.13 5.61
C ASN A 75 6.96 -12.80 5.15
N TYR A 76 7.31 -11.73 5.87
CA TYR A 76 6.82 -10.37 5.65
C TYR A 76 7.40 -9.69 4.40
N PHE A 77 8.51 -10.18 3.86
CA PHE A 77 9.26 -9.62 2.73
C PHE A 77 9.19 -10.50 1.45
N THR A 78 8.38 -11.56 1.46
CA THR A 78 8.18 -12.38 0.27
C THR A 78 7.37 -11.65 -0.81
N PHE A 79 7.73 -11.90 -2.06
CA PHE A 79 7.01 -11.42 -3.24
C PHE A 79 5.99 -12.43 -3.77
N LYS A 80 6.05 -13.67 -3.27
CA LYS A 80 5.17 -14.77 -3.68
C LYS A 80 3.89 -14.78 -2.85
N GLY A 81 2.85 -15.38 -3.42
CA GLY A 81 1.57 -15.56 -2.74
C GLY A 81 0.66 -14.34 -2.81
N ARG A 82 -0.41 -14.42 -2.02
CA ARG A 82 -1.52 -13.46 -1.99
C ARG A 82 -1.68 -12.89 -0.60
N ILE A 83 -2.19 -11.67 -0.52
CA ILE A 83 -2.51 -11.01 0.75
C ILE A 83 -3.95 -10.48 0.74
N GLY A 84 -4.71 -10.88 1.75
CA GLY A 84 -6.08 -10.40 1.96
C GLY A 84 -6.13 -8.91 2.30
N ARG A 85 -7.25 -8.26 1.96
CA ARG A 85 -7.48 -6.81 2.14
C ARG A 85 -7.14 -6.31 3.55
N LYS A 86 -7.66 -6.97 4.60
CA LYS A 86 -7.50 -6.52 6.00
C LYS A 86 -6.04 -6.55 6.44
N VAL A 87 -5.33 -7.63 6.10
CA VAL A 87 -3.91 -7.80 6.42
C VAL A 87 -3.08 -6.77 5.65
N PHE A 88 -3.41 -6.51 4.38
CA PHE A 88 -2.77 -5.48 3.57
C PHE A 88 -2.91 -4.09 4.19
N ILE A 89 -4.13 -3.66 4.54
CA ILE A 89 -4.36 -2.34 5.17
C ILE A 89 -3.53 -2.20 6.45
N LYS A 90 -3.55 -3.21 7.33
CA LYS A 90 -2.78 -3.20 8.58
C LYS A 90 -1.27 -3.09 8.32
N ARG A 91 -0.72 -3.91 7.43
CA ARG A 91 0.72 -3.91 7.11
C ARG A 91 1.14 -2.59 6.44
N THR A 92 0.29 -2.03 5.57
CA THR A 92 0.52 -0.72 4.95
C THR A 92 0.52 0.40 5.99
N ALA A 93 -0.41 0.41 6.96
CA ALA A 93 -0.43 1.38 8.04
C ALA A 93 0.85 1.31 8.90
N ILE A 94 1.29 0.11 9.26
CA ILE A 94 2.55 -0.10 10.00
C ILE A 94 3.76 0.42 9.21
N ALA A 95 3.81 0.17 7.90
CA ALA A 95 4.91 0.64 7.05
C ALA A 95 4.98 2.17 7.03
N TYR A 96 3.85 2.85 6.82
CA TYR A 96 3.81 4.32 6.82
C TYR A 96 4.08 4.92 8.20
N LEU A 97 3.61 4.29 9.27
CA LEU A 97 3.95 4.72 10.63
C LEU A 97 5.47 4.67 10.84
N GLY A 98 6.12 3.58 10.45
CA GLY A 98 7.58 3.45 10.52
C GLY A 98 8.31 4.52 9.71
N ILE A 99 7.87 4.78 8.47
CA ILE A 99 8.41 5.86 7.63
C ILE A 99 8.26 7.21 8.32
N ILE A 100 7.08 7.53 8.87
CA ILE A 100 6.85 8.80 9.55
C ILE A 100 7.75 8.92 10.80
N LEU A 101 7.91 7.86 11.59
CA LEU A 101 8.78 7.87 12.76
C LEU A 101 10.25 8.10 12.39
N VAL A 102 10.74 7.47 11.32
CA VAL A 102 12.10 7.73 10.81
C VAL A 102 12.22 9.18 10.35
N ALA A 103 11.27 9.70 9.58
CA ALA A 103 11.28 11.10 9.14
C ALA A 103 11.33 12.05 10.33
N VAL A 104 10.48 11.82 11.33
CA VAL A 104 10.41 12.63 12.55
C VAL A 104 11.74 12.61 13.31
N PHE A 105 12.31 11.41 13.50
CA PHE A 105 13.57 11.23 14.21
C PHE A 105 14.71 11.98 13.53
N PHE A 106 14.84 11.85 12.21
CA PHE A 106 15.88 12.51 11.46
C PHE A 106 15.68 14.04 11.44
N SER A 107 14.46 14.54 11.23
CA SER A 107 14.19 15.97 11.29
C SER A 107 14.50 16.58 12.67
N TRP A 108 14.29 15.84 13.77
CA TRP A 108 14.71 16.24 15.12
C TRP A 108 16.24 16.34 15.24
N LEU A 109 16.97 15.37 14.66
CA LEU A 109 18.44 15.41 14.62
C LEU A 109 18.97 16.59 13.80
N ALA A 110 18.33 16.94 12.67
CA ALA A 110 18.78 18.04 11.81
C ALA A 110 18.80 19.39 12.53
N GLY A 111 17.77 19.72 13.31
CA GLY A 111 17.68 20.96 14.09
C GLY A 111 18.70 21.08 15.24
N SER A 112 19.52 20.04 15.45
CA SER A 112 20.59 20.00 16.47
C SER A 112 22.01 20.15 15.90
N THR A 113 22.17 20.19 14.57
CA THR A 113 23.48 20.18 13.89
C THR A 113 23.71 21.43 13.02
N SER A 114 24.96 21.84 12.77
CA SER A 114 25.29 22.99 11.92
C SER A 114 25.00 22.73 10.42
N GLU A 115 24.56 23.78 9.73
CA GLU A 115 23.81 23.75 8.45
C GLU A 115 24.52 23.20 7.19
N LEU A 116 25.85 23.07 7.15
CA LEU A 116 26.54 22.95 5.84
C LEU A 116 27.41 21.70 5.62
N GLU A 117 27.85 20.98 6.66
CA GLU A 117 28.88 19.93 6.48
C GLU A 117 28.35 18.48 6.39
N LYS A 118 27.04 18.23 6.54
CA LYS A 118 26.51 16.85 6.73
C LYS A 118 25.34 16.44 5.86
N VAL A 119 24.94 17.26 4.89
CA VAL A 119 23.74 16.99 4.06
C VAL A 119 23.81 15.62 3.38
N SER A 120 24.96 15.21 2.85
CA SER A 120 25.12 13.92 2.16
C SER A 120 25.02 12.71 3.10
N LEU A 121 25.75 12.70 4.23
CA LEU A 121 25.71 11.60 5.19
C LEU A 121 24.34 11.48 5.88
N TYR A 122 23.75 12.61 6.26
CA TYR A 122 22.43 12.65 6.85
C TYR A 122 21.36 12.06 5.92
N SER A 123 21.38 12.48 4.64
CA SER A 123 20.45 11.96 3.62
C SER A 123 20.63 10.46 3.38
N ALA A 124 21.90 10.00 3.33
CA ALA A 124 22.22 8.59 3.14
C ALA A 124 21.72 7.74 4.32
N LEU A 125 21.92 8.20 5.55
CA LEU A 125 21.43 7.50 6.75
C LEU A 125 19.90 7.46 6.76
N MET A 126 19.23 8.58 6.50
CA MET A 126 17.77 8.61 6.42
C MET A 126 17.26 7.58 5.41
N LEU A 127 17.87 7.49 4.22
CA LEU A 127 17.50 6.50 3.21
C LEU A 127 17.68 5.05 3.72
N VAL A 128 18.80 4.75 4.39
CA VAL A 128 19.06 3.42 4.97
C VAL A 128 17.99 3.01 5.97
N PHE A 129 17.55 3.92 6.84
CA PHE A 129 16.50 3.63 7.83
C PHE A 129 15.10 3.54 7.21
N MET A 130 14.83 4.27 6.11
CA MET A 130 13.56 4.17 5.38
C MET A 130 13.44 2.89 4.55
N PHE A 131 14.56 2.40 4.02
CA PHE A 131 14.61 1.28 3.09
C PHE A 131 13.81 0.02 3.53
N PRO A 132 13.93 -0.50 4.77
CA PRO A 132 13.18 -1.68 5.17
C PRO A 132 11.66 -1.47 5.13
N PHE A 133 11.16 -0.30 5.52
CA PHE A 133 9.72 0.00 5.46
C PHE A 133 9.22 0.12 4.01
N THR A 134 10.01 0.74 3.14
CA THR A 134 9.71 0.85 1.71
C THR A 134 9.70 -0.53 1.03
N LEU A 135 10.70 -1.37 1.32
CA LEU A 135 10.76 -2.73 0.80
C LEU A 135 9.60 -3.58 1.30
N PHE A 136 9.24 -3.44 2.58
CA PHE A 136 8.09 -4.08 3.18
C PHE A 136 6.78 -3.66 2.49
N LEU A 137 6.56 -2.37 2.27
CA LEU A 137 5.39 -1.86 1.55
C LEU A 137 5.33 -2.41 0.11
N TYR A 138 6.47 -2.43 -0.57
CA TYR A 138 6.60 -2.91 -1.94
C TYR A 138 6.29 -4.42 -2.04
N ALA A 139 6.83 -5.26 -1.16
CA ALA A 139 6.52 -6.68 -1.10
C ALA A 139 5.02 -6.95 -0.88
N ASN A 140 4.39 -6.24 0.08
CA ASN A 140 2.97 -6.42 0.37
C ASN A 140 2.06 -5.92 -0.74
N THR A 141 2.46 -4.87 -1.46
CA THR A 141 1.72 -4.34 -2.61
C THR A 141 1.76 -5.31 -3.79
N ASN A 142 2.90 -5.96 -4.04
CA ASN A 142 3.00 -7.02 -5.06
C ASN A 142 2.00 -8.16 -4.80
N ARG A 143 1.99 -8.69 -3.57
CA ARG A 143 1.04 -9.74 -3.19
C ARG A 143 -0.41 -9.27 -3.25
N ARG A 144 -0.64 -7.96 -3.08
CA ARG A 144 -1.98 -7.38 -3.17
C ARG A 144 -2.47 -7.34 -4.61
N PHE A 145 -1.60 -7.01 -5.56
CA PHE A 145 -1.91 -7.14 -6.99
C PHE A 145 -2.16 -8.60 -7.38
N HIS A 146 -1.36 -9.54 -6.88
CA HIS A 146 -1.58 -10.97 -7.10
C HIS A 146 -2.95 -11.43 -6.56
N ASP A 147 -3.37 -10.93 -5.40
CA ASP A 147 -4.65 -11.30 -4.80
C ASP A 147 -5.87 -10.86 -5.62
N ILE A 148 -5.74 -9.80 -6.40
CA ILE A 148 -6.79 -9.29 -7.29
C ILE A 148 -6.57 -9.71 -8.76
N ASP A 149 -5.72 -10.71 -8.97
CA ASP A 149 -5.42 -11.29 -10.29
C ASP A 149 -4.78 -10.28 -11.27
N LYS A 150 -3.79 -9.54 -10.77
CA LYS A 150 -3.02 -8.56 -11.54
C LYS A 150 -1.52 -8.82 -11.40
N SER A 151 -0.79 -8.52 -12.47
CA SER A 151 0.67 -8.59 -12.51
C SER A 151 1.32 -7.65 -11.49
N SER A 152 2.38 -8.11 -10.83
CA SER A 152 3.24 -7.33 -9.93
C SER A 152 3.91 -6.12 -10.57
N ARG A 153 3.97 -6.04 -11.90
CA ARG A 153 4.51 -4.86 -12.63
C ARG A 153 3.79 -3.56 -12.25
N TRP A 154 2.52 -3.65 -11.86
CA TRP A 154 1.75 -2.50 -11.38
C TRP A 154 2.30 -1.91 -10.07
N THR A 155 2.99 -2.70 -9.24
CA THR A 155 3.66 -2.20 -8.04
C THR A 155 4.77 -1.22 -8.39
N LEU A 156 5.62 -1.57 -9.36
CA LEU A 156 6.67 -0.66 -9.81
C LEU A 156 6.09 0.63 -10.39
N ALA A 157 5.06 0.52 -11.24
CA ALA A 157 4.38 1.68 -11.80
C ALA A 157 3.78 2.58 -10.71
N MET A 158 3.18 1.98 -9.69
CA MET A 158 2.63 2.69 -8.53
C MET A 158 3.72 3.46 -7.77
N PHE A 159 4.86 2.84 -7.45
CA PHE A 159 5.96 3.50 -6.75
C PHE A 159 6.67 4.58 -7.58
N LEU A 160 6.77 4.42 -8.90
CA LEU A 160 7.28 5.48 -9.78
C LEU A 160 6.31 6.67 -9.85
N ALA A 161 5.00 6.38 -9.89
CA ALA A 161 3.96 7.40 -9.91
C ALA A 161 3.85 8.19 -8.59
N SER A 162 4.32 7.64 -7.46
CA SER A 162 4.23 8.35 -6.18
C SER A 162 5.01 9.67 -6.17
N ASN A 163 6.11 9.76 -6.93
CA ASN A 163 6.94 10.96 -7.01
C ASN A 163 6.48 11.96 -8.08
N THR A 164 5.70 11.51 -9.07
CA THR A 164 5.34 12.32 -10.25
C THR A 164 3.86 12.70 -10.30
N VAL A 165 2.97 11.83 -9.82
CA VAL A 165 1.53 12.00 -9.88
C VAL A 165 0.91 11.49 -8.57
N ALA A 166 1.07 12.27 -7.50
CA ALA A 166 0.61 11.88 -6.17
C ALA A 166 -0.87 11.46 -6.13
N LEU A 167 -1.75 12.18 -6.83
CA LEU A 167 -3.18 11.83 -6.91
C LEU A 167 -3.41 10.42 -7.49
N PHE A 168 -2.67 10.05 -8.54
CA PHE A 168 -2.78 8.72 -9.14
C PHE A 168 -2.35 7.62 -8.17
N TYR A 169 -1.28 7.86 -7.41
CA TYR A 169 -0.84 6.96 -6.35
C TYR A 169 -1.92 6.72 -5.30
N PHE A 170 -2.56 7.79 -4.80
CA PHE A 170 -3.65 7.68 -3.84
C PHE A 170 -4.85 6.91 -4.39
N LEU A 171 -5.26 7.18 -5.63
CA LEU A 171 -6.37 6.48 -6.27
C LEU A 171 -6.08 4.99 -6.45
N LEU A 172 -4.85 4.63 -6.81
CA LEU A 172 -4.44 3.24 -6.95
C LEU A 172 -4.38 2.54 -5.59
N LEU A 173 -3.86 3.22 -4.56
CA LEU A 173 -3.85 2.70 -3.19
C LEU A 173 -5.29 2.50 -2.66
N LEU A 174 -6.19 3.44 -2.92
CA LEU A 174 -7.63 3.33 -2.63
C LEU A 174 -8.24 2.10 -3.28
N TYR A 175 -7.96 1.92 -4.58
CA TYR A 175 -8.43 0.78 -5.33
C TYR A 175 -7.95 -0.53 -4.69
N LEU A 176 -6.68 -0.64 -4.31
CA LEU A 176 -6.12 -1.82 -3.65
C LEU A 176 -6.73 -2.07 -2.27
N PHE A 177 -7.03 -1.01 -1.51
CA PHE A 177 -7.71 -1.10 -0.22
C PHE A 177 -9.17 -1.53 -0.36
N CYS A 178 -9.89 -1.09 -1.39
CA CYS A 178 -11.31 -1.39 -1.52
C CYS A 178 -11.57 -2.73 -2.24
N LYS A 179 -10.75 -3.08 -3.23
CA LYS A 179 -10.99 -4.19 -4.16
C LYS A 179 -11.10 -5.52 -3.42
N LYS A 180 -12.14 -6.31 -3.73
CA LYS A 180 -12.28 -7.66 -3.15
C LYS A 180 -11.24 -8.62 -3.76
N SER A 181 -10.74 -9.54 -2.94
CA SER A 181 -9.90 -10.65 -3.35
C SER A 181 -10.57 -11.48 -4.44
N ASN A 182 -9.79 -12.06 -5.35
CA ASN A 182 -10.31 -13.05 -6.29
C ASN A 182 -10.89 -14.24 -5.49
N PRO A 183 -12.19 -14.59 -5.66
CA PRO A 183 -12.83 -15.60 -4.82
C PRO A 183 -12.22 -17.00 -4.97
N GLY A 184 -11.71 -17.34 -6.15
CA GLY A 184 -11.06 -18.62 -6.43
C GLY A 184 -9.54 -18.60 -6.19
N ALA A 185 -8.91 -19.76 -6.35
CA ALA A 185 -7.48 -19.85 -6.58
C ALA A 185 -7.11 -19.16 -7.91
N ASN A 186 -5.88 -18.64 -7.99
CA ASN A 186 -5.31 -18.13 -9.23
C ASN A 186 -3.85 -18.56 -9.35
N GLU A 187 -3.15 -18.12 -10.40
CA GLU A 187 -1.74 -18.48 -10.66
C GLU A 187 -0.79 -18.15 -9.49
N TYR A 188 -1.20 -17.28 -8.55
CA TYR A 188 -0.42 -16.87 -7.39
C TYR A 188 -0.79 -17.62 -6.10
N GLY A 189 -1.73 -18.56 -6.16
CA GLY A 189 -2.11 -19.46 -5.06
C GLY A 189 -3.57 -19.38 -4.59
N PRO A 190 -3.91 -20.14 -3.54
CA PRO A 190 -5.26 -20.20 -2.98
C PRO A 190 -5.72 -18.87 -2.37
N ASN A 191 -7.03 -18.72 -2.18
CA ASN A 191 -7.61 -17.52 -1.60
C ASN A 191 -7.16 -17.35 -0.13
N PRO A 192 -6.59 -16.19 0.26
CA PRO A 192 -6.11 -15.94 1.61
C PRO A 192 -7.21 -15.85 2.68
N LEU A 193 -8.50 -15.83 2.30
CA LEU A 193 -9.63 -15.87 3.24
C LEU A 193 -10.17 -17.30 3.48
N GLN A 194 -9.65 -18.30 2.76
CA GLN A 194 -10.02 -19.70 2.89
C GLN A 194 -8.98 -20.51 3.69
N GLN A 195 -8.06 -19.81 4.35
CA GLN A 195 -7.08 -20.32 5.31
C GLN A 195 -7.53 -19.94 6.71
#